data_AF-A0A5C7GGN9-F1
#
_entry.id   AF-A0A5C7GGN9-F1
#
_cell.length_a   1.000
_cell.length_b   1.000
_cell.length_c   1.000
_cell.angle_alpha   90.00
_cell.angle_beta   90.00
_cell.angle_gamma   90.00
#
_symmetry.space_group_name_H-M   'P 1'
#
loop_
_entity.id
_entity.type
_entity.pdbx_description
1 polymer ?
#
loop_
_entity_poly.entity_id
_entity_poly.type
_entity_poly.pdbx_seq_one_letter_code
_entity_poly.pdbx_strand_id
1 'polypeptide(L)'
;MSINGRIGDTPSALGGILYTDKNGYHSQTGAYATYAHHLMFSRSETDLNMLSFGLSAGFIQYKLDETTFLFDGPDPIISGVVQAETNFNIDFGFSYHFLDYYAHGTIKNLLKNSGVNNDIEITSNLRRYLFSVGGVFGKYGSSWSYEPSVMFQYKDGTAESSIDFNGKVYRQMDFGSLWGG
;
A
#
# COMPACT_ATOMS: atom_id res chain seq x y z
N MET A 1 6.65 -7.56 -9.09
CA MET A 1 5.82 -7.58 -10.32
C MET A 1 4.38 -7.30 -9.94
N SER A 2 3.69 -6.46 -10.70
CA SER A 2 2.26 -6.19 -10.54
C SER A 2 1.56 -6.29 -11.87
N ILE A 3 0.33 -6.79 -11.87
CA ILE A 3 -0.57 -6.82 -13.03
C ILE A 3 -1.93 -6.32 -12.58
N ASN A 4 -2.59 -5.51 -13.39
CA ASN A 4 -3.93 -5.00 -13.12
C ASN A 4 -4.66 -4.71 -14.43
N GLY A 5 -5.99 -4.84 -14.41
CA GLY A 5 -6.83 -4.59 -15.57
C GLY A 5 -8.31 -4.46 -15.19
N ARG A 6 -9.02 -3.62 -15.94
CA ARG A 6 -10.48 -3.53 -15.87
C ARG A 6 -11.09 -4.79 -16.49
N ILE A 7 -12.19 -5.27 -15.93
CA ILE A 7 -12.96 -6.38 -16.49
C ILE A 7 -13.86 -5.83 -17.59
N GLY A 8 -13.41 -5.90 -18.85
CA GLY A 8 -14.13 -5.34 -19.99
C GLY A 8 -14.51 -3.87 -19.78
N ASP A 9 -15.75 -3.51 -20.10
CA ASP A 9 -16.29 -2.16 -19.88
C ASP A 9 -16.96 -1.98 -18.50
N THR A 10 -16.79 -2.94 -17.58
CA THR A 10 -17.44 -2.87 -16.28
C THR A 10 -16.75 -1.85 -15.35
N PRO A 11 -17.44 -1.37 -14.31
CA PRO A 11 -16.81 -0.61 -13.24
C PRO A 11 -15.85 -1.43 -12.36
N SER A 12 -15.65 -2.72 -12.64
CA SER A 12 -14.83 -3.61 -11.84
C SER A 12 -13.45 -3.84 -12.45
N ALA A 13 -12.46 -4.04 -11.59
CA ALA A 13 -11.10 -4.35 -11.98
C ALA A 13 -10.52 -5.48 -11.11
N LEU A 14 -9.57 -6.21 -11.68
CA LEU A 14 -8.77 -7.21 -10.98
C LEU A 14 -7.30 -6.84 -11.09
N GLY A 15 -6.55 -7.20 -10.07
CA GLY A 15 -5.11 -7.08 -10.09
C GLY A 15 -4.45 -8.09 -9.19
N GLY A 16 -3.14 -8.20 -9.32
CA GLY A 16 -2.32 -9.03 -8.48
C GLY A 16 -0.91 -8.49 -8.39
N ILE A 17 -0.26 -8.75 -7.26
CA ILE A 17 1.12 -8.35 -7.00
C ILE A 17 1.86 -9.55 -6.48
N LEU A 18 3.03 -9.81 -7.07
CA LEU A 18 4.02 -10.75 -6.58
C LEU A 18 5.29 -9.95 -6.25
N TYR A 19 5.81 -10.09 -5.05
CA TYR A 19 7.05 -9.43 -4.66
C TYR A 19 7.92 -10.36 -3.84
N THR A 20 9.22 -10.13 -3.94
CA THR A 20 10.23 -10.71 -3.07
C THR A 20 11.18 -9.58 -2.71
N ASP A 21 11.34 -9.36 -1.42
CA ASP A 21 12.28 -8.39 -0.86
C ASP A 21 13.26 -9.11 0.07
N LYS A 22 14.50 -8.63 0.10
CA LYS A 22 15.55 -9.19 0.96
C LYS A 22 16.36 -8.06 1.58
N ASN A 23 16.37 -8.01 2.90
CA ASN A 23 17.15 -7.08 3.69
C ASN A 23 18.09 -7.85 4.65
N GLY A 24 19.33 -8.05 4.21
CA GLY A 24 20.32 -8.83 4.95
C GLY A 24 19.85 -10.26 5.19
N TYR A 25 19.66 -10.60 6.47
CA TYR A 25 19.21 -11.91 6.93
C TYR A 25 17.68 -12.10 6.89
N HIS A 26 16.93 -11.02 6.66
CA HIS A 26 15.48 -11.06 6.50
C HIS A 26 15.12 -11.13 5.03
N SER A 27 14.15 -11.95 4.68
CA SER A 27 13.53 -11.93 3.36
C SER A 27 12.02 -12.12 3.47
N GLN A 28 11.29 -11.44 2.60
CA GLN A 28 9.84 -11.44 2.56
C GLN A 28 9.39 -11.69 1.12
N THR A 29 8.64 -12.77 0.91
CA THR A 29 7.99 -13.04 -0.37
C THR A 29 6.49 -12.96 -0.17
N GLY A 30 5.79 -12.25 -1.04
CA GLY A 30 4.35 -12.11 -0.92
C GLY A 30 3.63 -12.15 -2.26
N ALA A 31 2.38 -12.59 -2.19
CA ALA A 31 1.46 -12.65 -3.31
C ALA A 31 0.11 -12.08 -2.86
N TYR A 32 -0.44 -11.14 -3.64
CA TYR A 32 -1.74 -10.54 -3.41
C TYR A 32 -2.60 -10.64 -4.66
N ALA A 33 -3.88 -10.88 -4.47
CA ALA A 33 -4.93 -10.71 -5.47
C ALA A 33 -5.88 -9.61 -4.98
N THR A 34 -6.25 -8.71 -5.88
CA THR A 34 -7.03 -7.52 -5.56
C THR A 34 -8.24 -7.43 -6.48
N TYR A 35 -9.40 -7.21 -5.91
CA TYR A 35 -10.60 -6.79 -6.61
C TYR A 35 -10.88 -5.33 -6.30
N ALA A 36 -11.19 -4.54 -7.32
CA ALA A 36 -11.57 -3.15 -7.18
C ALA A 36 -12.86 -2.85 -7.94
N HIS A 37 -13.61 -1.87 -7.47
CA HIS A 37 -14.85 -1.44 -8.08
C HIS A 37 -15.05 0.07 -7.95
N HIS A 38 -15.57 0.67 -9.01
CA HIS A 38 -15.75 2.12 -9.15
C HIS A 38 -17.24 2.47 -9.25
N LEU A 39 -17.71 3.32 -8.35
CA LEU A 39 -19.04 3.91 -8.38
C LEU A 39 -18.92 5.36 -8.87
N MET A 40 -19.24 5.57 -10.14
CA MET A 40 -19.29 6.90 -10.75
C MET A 40 -20.62 7.57 -10.40
N PHE A 41 -20.55 8.73 -9.74
CA PHE A 41 -21.71 9.58 -9.47
C PHE A 41 -21.91 10.66 -10.55
N SER A 42 -20.88 10.94 -11.35
CA SER A 42 -20.96 11.85 -12.47
C SER A 42 -21.41 11.16 -13.76
N ARG A 43 -21.87 11.98 -14.72
CA ARG A 43 -22.26 11.52 -16.06
C ARG A 43 -21.08 11.27 -17.00
N SER A 44 -19.88 11.73 -16.62
CA SER A 44 -18.67 11.70 -17.43
C SER A 44 -17.41 11.66 -16.54
N GLU A 45 -16.35 11.03 -17.03
CA GLU A 45 -15.03 11.00 -16.38
C GLU A 45 -14.35 12.39 -16.33
N THR A 46 -14.79 13.34 -17.15
CA THR A 46 -14.30 14.73 -17.11
C THR A 46 -14.70 15.47 -15.85
N ASP A 47 -15.90 15.21 -15.31
CA ASP A 47 -16.35 15.76 -14.02
C ASP A 47 -16.17 14.67 -12.97
N LEU A 48 -14.93 14.36 -12.62
CA LEU A 48 -14.61 13.18 -11.81
C LEU A 48 -15.33 13.23 -10.46
N ASN A 49 -16.36 12.43 -10.28
CA ASN A 49 -17.03 12.22 -9.00
C ASN A 49 -17.22 10.73 -8.82
N MET A 50 -16.29 10.11 -8.11
CA MET A 50 -16.15 8.65 -8.10
C MET A 50 -15.79 8.14 -6.71
N LEU A 51 -16.60 7.23 -6.19
CA LEU A 51 -16.24 6.42 -5.03
C LEU A 51 -15.72 5.07 -5.49
N SER A 52 -14.49 4.74 -5.12
CA SER A 52 -13.87 3.46 -5.44
C SER A 52 -13.62 2.68 -4.16
N PHE A 53 -13.77 1.36 -4.24
CA PHE A 53 -13.40 0.46 -3.16
C PHE A 53 -12.56 -0.69 -3.71
N GLY A 54 -11.65 -1.20 -2.88
CA GLY A 54 -10.76 -2.29 -3.23
C GLY A 54 -10.55 -3.23 -2.07
N LEU A 55 -10.63 -4.53 -2.35
CA LEU A 55 -10.34 -5.60 -1.40
C LEU A 55 -9.16 -6.39 -1.95
N SER A 56 -8.11 -6.53 -1.14
CA SER A 56 -6.94 -7.33 -1.46
C SER A 56 -6.81 -8.48 -0.47
N ALA A 57 -6.50 -9.68 -0.97
CA ALA A 57 -6.20 -10.84 -0.15
C ALA A 57 -4.89 -11.46 -0.63
N GLY A 58 -4.03 -11.87 0.30
CA GLY A 58 -2.71 -12.34 -0.04
C GLY A 58 -2.04 -13.20 1.02
N PHE A 59 -0.95 -13.82 0.63
CA PHE A 59 -0.07 -14.56 1.52
C PHE A 59 1.30 -13.89 1.54
N ILE A 60 1.93 -13.87 2.70
CA ILE A 60 3.26 -13.33 2.91
C ILE A 60 4.07 -14.38 3.65
N GLN A 61 5.17 -14.80 3.06
CA GLN A 61 6.16 -15.65 3.70
C GLN A 61 7.32 -14.78 4.19
N TYR A 62 7.53 -14.81 5.49
CA TYR A 62 8.68 -14.23 6.16
C TYR A 62 9.74 -15.31 6.37
N LYS A 63 11.01 -14.92 6.21
CA LYS A 63 12.15 -15.80 6.44
C LYS A 63 13.26 -15.01 7.11
N LEU A 64 13.77 -15.54 8.22
CA LEU A 64 14.94 -15.05 8.94
C LEU A 64 16.03 -16.11 8.90
N ASP A 65 17.17 -15.77 8.30
CA ASP A 65 18.31 -16.67 8.14
C ASP A 65 19.37 -16.41 9.22
N GLU A 66 19.32 -17.16 10.31
CA GLU A 66 20.27 -17.04 11.43
C GLU A 66 21.54 -17.88 11.24
N THR A 67 21.65 -18.64 10.15
CA THR A 67 22.75 -19.61 9.94
C THR A 67 24.14 -18.97 9.84
N THR A 68 24.17 -17.66 9.60
CA THR A 68 25.37 -16.85 9.38
C THR A 68 25.59 -15.82 10.47
N PHE A 69 24.84 -15.90 11.58
CA PHE A 69 25.07 -15.05 12.75
C PHE A 69 26.41 -15.46 13.39
N LEU A 70 27.24 -14.47 13.69
CA LEU A 70 28.51 -14.69 14.38
C LEU A 70 28.22 -15.15 15.81
N PHE A 71 28.47 -16.42 16.10
CA PHE A 71 28.37 -17.01 17.43
C PHE A 71 29.48 -16.42 18.33
N ASP A 72 29.18 -15.37 19.11
CA ASP A 72 30.06 -14.85 20.17
C ASP A 72 29.73 -15.44 21.56
N GLY A 73 28.93 -16.51 21.59
CA GLY A 73 28.49 -17.22 22.80
C GLY A 73 27.15 -17.94 22.60
N PRO A 74 26.71 -18.78 23.55
CA PRO A 74 25.38 -19.39 23.50
C PRO A 74 24.32 -18.35 23.88
N ASP A 75 23.73 -17.69 22.87
CA ASP A 75 22.51 -16.91 23.05
C ASP A 75 21.28 -17.82 22.83
N PRO A 76 20.48 -18.10 23.86
CA PRO A 76 19.31 -18.98 23.75
C PRO A 76 18.18 -18.43 22.86
N ILE A 77 18.24 -17.16 22.42
CA ILE A 77 17.29 -16.56 21.48
C ILE A 77 17.67 -16.90 20.02
N ILE A 78 18.94 -17.18 19.74
CA ILE A 78 19.43 -17.49 18.39
C ILE A 78 19.42 -19.01 18.21
N SER A 79 18.54 -19.48 17.34
CA SER A 79 18.38 -20.90 17.05
C SER A 79 19.40 -21.37 16.00
N GLY A 80 19.99 -20.44 15.23
CA GLY A 80 21.01 -20.74 14.22
C GLY A 80 20.47 -21.49 13.00
N VAL A 81 19.14 -21.48 12.84
CA VAL A 81 18.42 -22.09 11.74
C VAL A 81 17.72 -21.01 10.90
N VAL A 82 17.24 -21.42 9.74
CA VAL A 82 16.32 -20.60 8.97
C VAL A 82 14.94 -20.67 9.61
N GLN A 83 14.49 -19.58 10.22
CA GLN A 83 13.10 -19.44 10.65
C GLN A 83 12.26 -18.98 9.47
N ALA A 84 11.07 -19.56 9.29
CA ALA A 84 10.16 -19.17 8.22
C ALA A 84 8.70 -19.30 8.66
N GLU A 85 7.89 -18.30 8.32
CA GLU A 85 6.49 -18.24 8.72
C GLU A 85 5.63 -17.65 7.61
N THR A 86 4.42 -18.18 7.44
CA THR A 86 3.49 -17.79 6.39
C THR A 86 2.25 -17.16 6.99
N ASN A 87 1.97 -15.93 6.59
CA ASN A 87 0.83 -15.15 7.04
C ASN A 87 -0.17 -14.91 5.91
N PHE A 88 -1.44 -15.10 6.21
CA PHE A 88 -2.52 -14.67 5.34
C PHE A 88 -2.90 -13.22 5.62
N ASN A 89 -3.31 -12.45 4.63
CA ASN A 89 -3.57 -11.03 4.80
C ASN A 89 -4.78 -10.59 3.99
N ILE A 90 -5.56 -9.67 4.55
CA ILE A 90 -6.63 -8.97 3.87
C ILE A 90 -6.45 -7.47 4.08
N ASP A 91 -6.43 -6.70 3.00
CA ASP A 91 -6.42 -5.25 3.00
C ASP A 91 -7.72 -4.72 2.38
N PHE A 92 -8.23 -3.61 2.88
CA PHE A 92 -9.43 -2.97 2.37
C PHE A 92 -9.22 -1.46 2.21
N GLY A 93 -9.56 -0.92 1.05
CA GLY A 93 -9.31 0.47 0.70
C GLY A 93 -10.52 1.15 0.06
N PHE A 94 -10.62 2.45 0.29
CA PHE A 94 -11.60 3.35 -0.28
C PHE A 94 -10.91 4.59 -0.83
N SER A 95 -11.40 5.07 -1.97
CA SER A 95 -10.92 6.30 -2.57
C SER A 95 -12.10 7.10 -3.08
N TYR A 96 -12.21 8.35 -2.65
CA TYR A 96 -13.18 9.30 -3.18
C TYR A 96 -12.45 10.35 -3.99
N HIS A 97 -12.86 10.53 -5.25
CA HIS A 97 -12.38 11.59 -6.12
C HIS A 97 -13.52 12.55 -6.40
N PHE A 98 -13.25 13.84 -6.25
CA PHE A 98 -14.18 14.91 -6.54
C PHE A 98 -13.44 16.05 -7.24
N LEU A 99 -13.67 16.19 -8.55
CA LEU A 99 -12.95 17.09 -9.44
C LEU A 99 -11.43 16.85 -9.30
N ASP A 100 -10.70 17.89 -8.92
CA ASP A 100 -9.25 17.86 -8.75
C ASP A 100 -8.82 17.37 -7.35
N TYR A 101 -9.76 17.02 -6.47
CA TYR A 101 -9.47 16.61 -5.09
C TYR A 101 -9.68 15.11 -4.90
N TYR A 102 -8.93 14.55 -3.97
CA TYR A 102 -9.09 13.16 -3.58
C TYR A 102 -8.90 12.94 -2.08
N ALA A 103 -9.55 11.89 -1.60
CA ALA A 103 -9.37 11.35 -0.27
C ALA A 103 -9.28 9.82 -0.36
N HIS A 104 -8.37 9.22 0.39
CA HIS A 104 -8.18 7.78 0.47
C HIS A 104 -8.20 7.34 1.93
N GLY A 105 -8.83 6.20 2.18
CA GLY A 105 -8.79 5.50 3.46
C GLY A 105 -8.46 4.04 3.21
N THR A 106 -7.44 3.50 3.88
CA THR A 106 -7.03 2.10 3.73
C THR A 106 -6.78 1.47 5.08
N ILE A 107 -7.30 0.26 5.27
CA ILE A 107 -7.03 -0.60 6.40
C ILE A 107 -6.18 -1.76 5.88
N LYS A 108 -4.92 -1.82 6.30
CA LYS A 108 -4.04 -2.95 6.00
C LYS A 108 -4.04 -3.94 7.14
N ASN A 109 -3.87 -5.22 6.83
CA ASN A 109 -3.81 -6.30 7.82
C ASN A 109 -5.08 -6.37 8.66
N LEU A 110 -6.22 -6.48 7.98
CA LEU A 110 -7.53 -6.54 8.60
C LEU A 110 -7.67 -7.78 9.49
N LEU A 111 -7.12 -8.93 9.08
CA LEU A 111 -7.16 -10.15 9.87
C LEU A 111 -6.09 -10.16 10.97
N LYS A 112 -6.51 -10.59 12.16
CA LYS A 112 -5.58 -10.99 13.23
C LYS A 112 -5.16 -12.42 12.94
N ASN A 113 -3.91 -12.65 12.54
CA ASN A 113 -3.39 -14.02 12.41
C ASN A 113 -2.73 -14.44 13.72
N SER A 114 -3.02 -15.67 14.15
CA SER A 114 -2.30 -16.33 15.22
C SER A 114 -1.06 -17.03 14.63
N GLY A 115 0.11 -16.52 14.98
CA GLY A 115 1.41 -16.89 14.40
C GLY A 115 2.05 -15.65 13.77
N VAL A 116 3.24 -15.26 14.25
CA VAL A 116 4.04 -14.07 13.86
C VAL A 116 3.43 -12.69 14.13
N ASN A 117 2.14 -12.48 13.86
CA ASN A 117 1.52 -11.14 13.90
C ASN A 117 1.21 -10.62 15.31
N ASN A 118 1.43 -11.45 16.32
CA ASN A 118 1.16 -11.14 17.72
C ASN A 118 2.42 -11.26 18.59
N ASP A 119 3.57 -11.58 17.99
CA ASP A 119 4.84 -11.52 18.69
C ASP A 119 5.53 -10.22 18.31
N ILE A 120 5.76 -9.37 19.31
CA ILE A 120 6.38 -8.05 19.15
C ILE A 120 7.84 -8.23 18.69
N GLU A 121 8.40 -9.42 18.88
CA GLU A 121 9.83 -9.70 18.69
C GLU A 121 10.22 -10.18 17.29
N ILE A 122 9.33 -10.79 16.47
CA ILE A 122 9.80 -11.50 15.25
C ILE A 122 9.31 -10.96 13.91
N THR A 123 8.14 -10.35 13.76
CA THR A 123 7.79 -9.44 12.62
C THR A 123 6.33 -9.05 12.73
N SER A 124 6.07 -7.81 13.13
CA SER A 124 4.69 -7.37 13.35
C SER A 124 4.07 -6.88 12.04
N ASN A 125 3.30 -7.73 11.35
CA ASN A 125 2.36 -7.24 10.33
C ASN A 125 1.13 -6.64 11.02
N LEU A 126 1.36 -5.54 11.75
CA LEU A 126 0.36 -4.86 12.56
C LEU A 126 -0.70 -4.25 11.67
N ARG A 127 -1.95 -4.30 12.11
CA ARG A 127 -3.02 -3.53 11.49
C ARG A 127 -2.62 -2.06 11.37
N ARG A 128 -2.75 -1.51 10.16
CA ARG A 128 -2.45 -0.10 9.89
C ARG A 128 -3.68 0.56 9.31
N TYR A 129 -3.96 1.75 9.79
CA TYR A 129 -4.97 2.64 9.27
C TYR A 129 -4.23 3.76 8.54
N LEU A 130 -4.51 3.94 7.26
CA LEU A 130 -3.94 5.00 6.43
C LEU A 130 -5.08 5.89 5.96
N PHE A 131 -4.88 7.19 6.08
CA PHE A 131 -5.77 8.20 5.55
C PHE A 131 -4.93 9.22 4.79
N SER A 132 -5.30 9.55 3.56
CA SER A 132 -4.58 10.56 2.78
C SER A 132 -5.54 11.46 2.03
N VAL A 133 -5.19 12.73 1.90
CA VAL A 133 -5.93 13.71 1.12
C VAL A 133 -4.97 14.54 0.28
N GLY A 134 -5.45 15.01 -0.85
CA GLY A 134 -4.69 15.88 -1.74
C GLY A 134 -5.58 16.50 -2.80
N GLY A 135 -4.97 17.34 -3.61
CA GLY A 135 -5.65 17.91 -4.77
C GLY A 135 -4.68 18.50 -5.77
N VAL A 136 -5.10 18.58 -7.02
CA VAL A 136 -4.31 19.11 -8.13
C VAL A 136 -4.72 20.55 -8.40
N PHE A 137 -3.76 21.47 -8.34
CA PHE A 137 -3.99 22.89 -8.55
C PHE A 137 -3.24 23.38 -9.79
N GLY A 138 -3.99 23.90 -10.76
CA GLY A 138 -3.45 24.53 -11.95
C GLY A 138 -4.11 25.90 -12.17
N LYS A 139 -3.33 26.89 -12.61
CA LYS A 139 -3.89 28.17 -13.05
C LYS A 139 -4.43 28.03 -14.46
N TYR A 140 -5.58 28.63 -14.76
CA TYR A 140 -6.12 28.65 -16.12
C TYR A 140 -5.09 29.21 -17.13
N GLY A 141 -4.85 28.47 -18.21
CA GLY A 141 -3.83 28.79 -19.23
C GLY A 141 -2.38 28.49 -18.83
N SER A 142 -2.13 27.95 -17.64
CA SER A 142 -0.81 27.46 -17.22
C SER A 142 -0.58 26.04 -17.72
N SER A 143 0.62 25.75 -18.21
CA SER A 143 1.06 24.37 -18.48
C SER A 143 1.51 23.64 -17.20
N TRP A 144 1.60 24.34 -16.07
CA TRP A 144 2.03 23.77 -14.79
C TRP A 144 0.86 23.51 -13.85
N SER A 145 0.92 22.39 -13.13
CA SER A 145 0.02 22.05 -12.03
C SER A 145 0.79 21.46 -10.85
N TYR A 146 0.25 21.60 -9.65
CA TYR A 146 0.88 21.21 -8.40
C TYR A 146 -0.08 20.37 -7.57
N GLU A 147 0.40 19.28 -6.99
CA GLU A 147 -0.39 18.37 -6.18
C GLU A 147 0.25 18.19 -4.81
N PRO A 148 -0.06 19.06 -3.83
CA PRO A 148 0.25 18.78 -2.44
C PRO A 148 -0.66 17.67 -1.92
N SER A 149 -0.10 16.81 -1.08
CA SER A 149 -0.87 15.79 -0.37
C SER A 149 -0.30 15.53 1.02
N VAL A 150 -1.16 15.06 1.91
CA VAL A 150 -0.80 14.64 3.25
C VAL A 150 -1.36 13.25 3.50
N MET A 151 -0.58 12.42 4.18
CA MET A 151 -0.98 11.11 4.63
C MET A 151 -0.79 11.01 6.14
N PHE A 152 -1.81 10.53 6.83
CA PHE A 152 -1.75 10.09 8.21
C PHE A 152 -1.75 8.56 8.25
N GLN A 153 -0.92 7.98 9.10
CA GLN A 153 -0.89 6.55 9.36
C GLN A 153 -0.93 6.28 10.87
N TYR A 154 -1.72 5.31 11.28
CA TYR A 154 -1.77 4.79 12.65
C TYR A 154 -1.53 3.27 12.65
N LYS A 155 -0.60 2.79 13.48
CA LYS A 155 -0.31 1.37 13.68
C LYS A 155 -0.96 0.89 14.98
N ASP A 156 -1.89 -0.05 14.87
CA ASP A 156 -2.72 -0.49 16.00
C ASP A 156 -1.88 -1.17 17.11
N GLY A 157 -0.91 -2.01 16.74
CA GLY A 157 -0.16 -2.78 17.74
C GLY A 157 0.91 -2.02 18.51
N THR A 158 1.50 -0.96 17.94
CA THR A 158 2.51 -0.13 18.61
C THR A 158 1.94 1.20 19.11
N ALA A 159 0.69 1.50 18.79
CA ALA A 159 0.04 2.80 19.01
C ALA A 159 0.82 3.99 18.39
N GLU A 160 1.67 3.73 17.39
CA GLU A 160 2.44 4.75 16.71
C GLU A 160 1.58 5.47 15.67
N SER A 161 1.76 6.79 15.57
CA SER A 161 1.17 7.63 14.53
C SER A 161 2.26 8.33 13.74
N SER A 162 2.07 8.46 12.43
CA SER A 162 2.96 9.23 11.55
C SER A 162 2.15 10.09 10.59
N ILE A 163 2.74 11.23 10.20
CA ILE A 163 2.19 12.15 9.21
C ILE A 163 3.27 12.42 8.16
N ASP A 164 2.92 12.22 6.90
CA ASP A 164 3.82 12.38 5.77
C ASP A 164 3.25 13.45 4.83
N PHE A 165 4.07 14.43 4.48
CA PHE A 165 3.73 15.48 3.51
C PHE A 165 4.43 15.20 2.20
N ASN A 166 3.69 15.27 1.09
CA ASN A 166 4.20 15.00 -0.25
C ASN A 166 3.75 16.12 -1.20
N GLY A 167 4.46 16.24 -2.32
CA GLY A 167 4.15 17.22 -3.35
C GLY A 167 4.62 16.74 -4.71
N LYS A 168 3.72 16.74 -5.69
CA LYS A 168 4.06 16.48 -7.10
C LYS A 168 3.88 17.73 -7.93
N VAL A 169 4.71 17.88 -8.94
CA VAL A 169 4.62 18.94 -9.95
C VAL A 169 4.41 18.30 -11.30
N TYR A 170 3.47 18.83 -12.05
CA TYR A 170 3.12 18.39 -13.39
C TYR A 170 3.39 19.52 -14.39
N ARG A 171 3.87 19.16 -15.56
CA ARG A 171 4.02 20.04 -16.72
C ARG A 171 3.42 19.39 -17.95
N GLN A 172 2.42 20.05 -18.51
CA GLN A 172 1.85 19.71 -19.80
C GLN A 172 2.84 20.07 -20.91
N MET A 173 3.10 19.08 -21.76
CA MET A 173 3.90 19.16 -22.98
C MET A 173 3.01 18.78 -24.17
N ASP A 174 3.46 19.05 -25.40
CA ASP A 174 2.71 18.71 -26.61
C ASP A 174 2.54 17.19 -26.80
N PHE A 175 3.45 16.38 -26.24
CA PHE A 175 3.43 14.92 -26.32
C PHE A 175 2.80 14.23 -25.10
N GLY A 176 2.37 14.98 -24.07
CA GLY A 176 1.82 14.41 -22.84
C GLY A 176 2.12 15.23 -21.59
N SER A 177 2.02 14.61 -20.41
CA SER A 177 2.33 15.26 -19.14
C SER A 177 3.60 14.67 -18.54
N LEU A 178 4.53 15.55 -18.15
CA LEU A 178 5.72 15.20 -17.38
C LEU A 178 5.45 15.52 -15.90
N TRP A 179 5.84 14.63 -14.99
CA TRP A 179 5.66 14.86 -13.55
C TRP A 179 6.93 14.51 -12.76
N GLY A 180 7.06 15.12 -11.59
CA GLY A 180 8.14 14.83 -10.64
C GLY A 180 7.77 15.31 -9.24
N GLY A 181 8.27 14.60 -8.22
CA GLY A 181 7.94 14.81 -6.82
C GLY A 181 8.01 13.51 -6.04
#